data_AF-A0A1Y2D244-F1
#
_entry.id   AF-A0A1Y2D244-F1
#
_cell.length_a   1.000
_cell.length_b   1.000
_cell.length_c   1.000
_cell.angle_alpha   90.00
_cell.angle_beta   90.00
_cell.angle_gamma   90.00
#
_symmetry.space_group_name_H-M   'P 1'
#
loop_
_entity.id
_entity.type
_entity.pdbx_description
1 polymer ?
#
loop_
_entity_poly.entity_id
_entity_poly.type
_entity_poly.pdbx_seq_one_letter_code
_entity_poly.pdbx_strand_id
1 'polypeptide(L)'
;MAACMIFYTYHYMANQGYQEAVSVFEAIFLQFQWVVPTYYLFMYPFFIYYFWLVIIERTLLKIFMAVFNVVLLSLILSCMIPLLPKNEFYMALKGSKGNLSLFIHFFVLYICLCVVSSPKESQKK
;
A
#
# COMPACT_ATOMS: atom_id res chain seq x y z
N MET A 1 -0.51 -18.88 -8.79
CA MET A 1 0.85 -19.39 -9.13
C MET A 1 1.91 -18.94 -8.13
N ALA A 2 2.09 -17.64 -7.85
CA ALA A 2 3.05 -17.17 -6.83
C ALA A 2 2.77 -17.72 -5.41
N ALA A 3 1.51 -17.70 -4.97
CA ALA A 3 1.13 -18.28 -3.67
C ALA A 3 1.43 -19.79 -3.58
N CYS A 4 1.21 -20.55 -4.65
CA CYS A 4 1.53 -21.98 -4.70
C CYS A 4 3.02 -22.24 -4.55
N MET A 5 3.87 -21.42 -5.19
CA MET A 5 5.32 -21.50 -5.02
C MET A 5 5.75 -21.17 -3.58
N ILE A 6 5.19 -20.13 -2.96
CA ILE A 6 5.50 -19.77 -1.57
C ILE A 6 5.12 -20.91 -0.61
N PHE A 7 3.92 -21.49 -0.74
CA PHE A 7 3.49 -22.59 0.11
C PHE A 7 4.29 -23.87 -0.13
N TYR A 8 4.62 -24.17 -1.39
CA TYR A 8 5.48 -25.31 -1.71
C TYR A 8 6.88 -25.15 -1.14
N THR A 9 7.49 -23.97 -1.29
CA THR A 9 8.79 -23.64 -0.73
C THR A 9 8.78 -23.75 0.80
N TYR A 10 7.73 -23.22 1.45
CA TYR A 10 7.57 -23.35 2.90
C TYR A 10 7.47 -24.81 3.35
N HIS A 11 6.65 -25.61 2.66
CA HIS A 11 6.52 -27.04 2.91
C HIS A 11 7.83 -27.81 2.69
N TYR A 12 8.59 -27.46 1.65
CA TYR A 12 9.89 -28.05 1.37
C TYR A 12 10.89 -27.74 2.49
N MET A 13 11.03 -26.46 2.88
CA MET A 13 11.93 -26.05 3.96
C MET A 13 11.56 -26.65 5.33
N ALA A 14 10.27 -26.82 5.61
CA ALA A 14 9.79 -27.46 6.83
C ALA A 14 10.21 -28.93 6.93
N ASN A 15 10.38 -29.63 5.81
CA ASN A 15 10.72 -31.06 5.77
C ASN A 15 12.20 -31.35 5.48
N GLN A 16 12.89 -30.49 4.72
CA GLN A 16 14.28 -30.67 4.29
C GLN A 16 15.27 -29.79 5.07
N GLY A 17 14.77 -28.94 5.98
CA GLY A 17 15.56 -27.98 6.72
C GLY A 17 15.83 -26.68 5.96
N TYR A 18 16.48 -25.73 6.64
CA TYR A 18 16.64 -24.35 6.16
C TYR A 18 18.00 -24.05 5.51
N GLN A 19 18.84 -25.07 5.24
CA GLN A 19 20.21 -24.83 4.76
C GLN A 19 20.26 -24.14 3.39
N GLU A 20 19.32 -24.45 2.50
CA GLU A 20 19.23 -23.84 1.17
C GLU A 20 18.22 -22.68 1.10
N ALA A 21 17.71 -22.23 2.25
CA ALA A 21 16.59 -21.30 2.28
C ALA A 21 16.91 -19.97 1.56
N VAL A 22 18.13 -19.47 1.76
CA VAL A 22 18.59 -18.21 1.17
C VAL A 22 18.57 -18.28 -0.36
N SER A 23 19.16 -19.33 -0.95
CA SER A 23 19.22 -19.51 -2.40
C SER A 23 17.84 -19.63 -3.03
N VAL A 24 16.92 -20.33 -2.36
CA VAL A 24 15.53 -20.43 -2.83
C VAL A 24 14.82 -19.08 -2.78
N PHE A 25 14.98 -18.30 -1.71
CA PHE A 25 14.38 -16.97 -1.63
C PHE A 25 14.97 -15.98 -2.63
N GLU A 26 16.28 -16.05 -2.90
CA GLU A 26 16.92 -15.25 -3.96
C GLU A 26 16.37 -15.60 -5.34
N ALA A 27 16.20 -16.89 -5.66
CA ALA A 27 15.61 -17.31 -6.92
C ALA A 27 14.17 -16.82 -7.08
N ILE A 28 13.35 -16.92 -6.02
CA ILE A 28 11.98 -16.38 -6.00
C ILE A 28 12.00 -14.86 -6.17
N PHE A 29 12.87 -14.16 -5.46
CA PHE A 29 13.00 -12.71 -5.58
C PHE A 29 13.37 -12.30 -7.00
N LEU A 30 14.39 -12.92 -7.60
CA LEU A 30 14.83 -12.63 -8.97
C LEU A 30 13.70 -12.82 -9.98
N GLN A 31 12.85 -13.83 -9.78
CA GLN A 31 11.70 -14.12 -10.64
C GLN A 31 10.56 -13.11 -10.51
N PHE A 32 10.35 -12.53 -9.32
CA PHE A 32 9.19 -11.66 -9.02
C PHE A 32 9.53 -10.19 -8.76
N GLN A 33 10.81 -9.80 -8.73
CA GLN A 33 11.24 -8.44 -8.44
C GLN A 33 10.63 -7.38 -9.36
N TRP A 34 10.29 -7.73 -10.60
CA TRP A 34 9.68 -6.84 -11.59
C TRP A 34 8.20 -6.54 -11.31
N VAL A 35 7.51 -7.38 -10.52
CA VAL A 35 6.08 -7.20 -10.24
C VAL A 35 5.81 -5.89 -9.50
N VAL A 36 6.68 -5.54 -8.55
CA VAL A 36 6.55 -4.32 -7.75
C VAL A 36 6.67 -3.05 -8.60
N PRO A 37 7.72 -2.84 -9.40
CA PRO A 37 7.82 -1.66 -10.27
C PRO A 37 6.73 -1.66 -11.35
N THR A 38 6.35 -2.80 -11.92
CA THR A 38 5.24 -2.88 -12.89
C THR A 38 3.92 -2.46 -12.26
N TYR A 39 3.62 -2.92 -11.04
CA TYR A 39 2.44 -2.50 -10.30
C TYR A 39 2.42 -0.98 -10.10
N TYR A 40 3.54 -0.39 -9.67
CA TYR A 40 3.63 1.04 -9.51
C TYR A 40 3.46 1.80 -10.83
N LEU A 41 4.05 1.32 -11.93
CA LEU A 41 3.93 1.92 -13.25
C LEU A 41 2.47 2.01 -13.72
N PHE A 42 1.69 0.95 -13.51
CA PHE A 42 0.28 0.94 -13.92
C PHE A 42 -0.63 1.71 -12.96
N MET A 43 -0.38 1.64 -11.65
CA MET A 43 -1.30 2.22 -10.66
C MET A 43 -1.07 3.71 -10.41
N TYR A 44 0.18 4.19 -10.45
CA TYR A 44 0.49 5.60 -10.17
C TYR A 44 -0.25 6.60 -11.07
N PRO A 45 -0.34 6.40 -12.40
CA PRO A 45 -1.07 7.31 -13.28
C PRO A 45 -2.53 7.51 -12.86
N PHE A 46 -3.22 6.44 -12.45
CA PHE A 46 -4.59 6.54 -11.96
C PHE A 46 -4.69 7.34 -10.66
N PHE A 47 -3.77 7.14 -9.72
CA PHE A 47 -3.79 7.90 -8.46
C PHE A 47 -3.42 9.37 -8.64
N ILE A 48 -2.53 9.69 -9.58
CA ILE A 48 -2.18 11.08 -9.96
C ILE A 48 -3.38 11.74 -10.64
N TYR A 49 -4.03 11.05 -11.58
CA TYR A 49 -5.22 11.58 -12.24
C TYR A 49 -6.37 11.80 -11.24
N TYR A 50 -6.59 10.86 -10.34
CA TYR A 50 -7.56 11.00 -9.26
C TYR A 50 -7.21 12.16 -8.32
N PHE A 51 -5.95 12.31 -7.93
CA PHE A 51 -5.47 13.44 -7.13
C PHE A 51 -5.82 14.78 -7.80
N TRP A 52 -5.55 14.89 -9.10
CA TRP A 52 -5.88 16.06 -9.90
C TRP A 52 -7.38 16.37 -9.92
N LEU A 53 -8.23 15.34 -10.07
CA LEU A 53 -9.69 15.51 -10.03
C LEU A 53 -10.21 16.00 -8.67
N VAL A 54 -9.61 15.55 -7.57
CA VAL A 54 -9.98 16.00 -6.22
C VAL A 54 -9.61 17.47 -6.01
N ILE A 55 -8.46 17.91 -6.55
CA ILE A 55 -8.02 19.32 -6.43
C ILE A 55 -8.93 20.27 -7.22
N ILE A 56 -9.39 19.88 -8.41
CA ILE A 56 -10.31 20.72 -9.21
C ILE A 56 -11.77 20.61 -8.71
N GLU A 57 -12.01 19.92 -7.59
CA GLU A 57 -13.34 19.74 -7.01
C GLU A 57 -14.34 19.09 -7.98
N ARG A 58 -13.84 18.30 -8.95
CA ARG A 58 -14.67 17.52 -9.89
C ARG A 58 -15.16 16.19 -9.32
N THR A 59 -14.93 15.98 -8.02
CA THR A 59 -15.38 14.80 -7.27
C THR A 59 -16.27 15.26 -6.12
N LEU A 60 -17.11 14.35 -5.60
CA LEU A 60 -17.94 14.62 -4.42
C LEU A 60 -17.12 14.73 -3.11
N LEU A 61 -15.80 14.52 -3.18
CA LEU A 61 -14.91 14.52 -2.03
C LEU A 61 -14.43 15.94 -1.72
N LYS A 62 -14.24 16.24 -0.43
CA LYS A 62 -13.66 17.51 0.02
C LYS A 62 -12.21 17.62 -0.42
N ILE A 63 -11.76 18.83 -0.72
CA ILE A 63 -10.36 19.11 -1.13
C ILE A 63 -9.32 18.60 -0.13
N PHE A 64 -9.65 18.56 1.17
CA PHE A 64 -8.80 18.01 2.23
C PHE A 64 -8.43 16.53 2.00
N MET A 65 -9.27 15.78 1.28
CA MET A 65 -9.01 14.39 0.94
C MET A 65 -7.81 14.22 -0.01
N ALA A 66 -7.43 15.27 -0.73
CA ALA A 66 -6.24 15.27 -1.58
C ALA A 66 -4.96 15.04 -0.76
N VAL A 67 -4.89 15.55 0.48
CA VAL A 67 -3.71 15.39 1.36
C VAL A 67 -3.49 13.92 1.72
N PHE A 68 -4.57 13.14 1.84
CA PHE A 68 -4.53 11.71 2.13
C PHE A 68 -4.44 10.85 0.88
N ASN A 69 -4.08 11.41 -0.27
CA ASN A 69 -3.92 10.62 -1.50
C ASN A 69 -2.78 9.59 -1.37
N VAL A 70 -2.98 8.43 -1.98
CA VAL A 70 -2.05 7.29 -1.96
C VAL A 70 -0.62 7.67 -2.41
N VAL A 71 -0.49 8.56 -3.40
CA VAL A 71 0.83 9.00 -3.90
C VAL A 71 1.56 9.83 -2.86
N LEU A 72 0.87 10.80 -2.24
CA LEU A 72 1.44 11.65 -1.19
C LEU A 72 1.82 10.84 0.03
N LEU A 73 0.93 9.97 0.51
CA LEU A 73 1.20 9.08 1.63
C LEU A 73 2.41 8.17 1.34
N SER A 74 2.47 7.55 0.16
CA SER A 74 3.61 6.72 -0.25
C SER A 74 4.92 7.50 -0.28
N LEU A 75 4.88 8.77 -0.70
CA LEU A 75 6.04 9.66 -0.73
C LEU A 75 6.49 10.03 0.68
N ILE A 76 5.56 10.41 1.56
CA ILE A 76 5.84 10.70 2.98
C ILE A 76 6.47 9.47 3.67
N LEU A 77 5.88 8.28 3.49
CA LEU A 77 6.45 7.05 4.03
C LEU A 77 7.85 6.78 3.46
N SER A 78 8.06 7.04 2.16
CA SER A 78 9.39 6.86 1.54
C SER A 78 10.44 7.82 2.12
N CYS A 79 10.05 9.02 2.55
CA CYS A 79 10.92 9.95 3.26
C CYS A 79 11.17 9.55 4.73
N MET A 80 10.18 8.93 5.39
CA MET A 80 10.30 8.52 6.79
C MET A 80 11.10 7.22 6.98
N ILE A 81 10.91 6.22 6.11
CA ILE A 81 11.59 4.92 6.17
C ILE A 81 13.12 5.01 6.38
N PRO A 82 13.89 5.84 5.65
CA PRO A 82 15.34 5.92 5.85
C PRO A 82 15.76 6.50 7.21
N LEU A 83 14.85 7.15 7.95
CA LEU A 83 15.12 7.66 9.29
C LEU A 83 15.00 6.56 10.37
N LEU A 84 14.41 5.41 10.04
CA LEU A 84 14.23 4.32 11.00
C LEU A 84 15.49 3.45 11.12
N PRO A 85 15.75 2.89 12.32
CA PRO A 85 16.82 1.92 12.51
C PRO A 85 16.58 0.67 11.64
N LYS A 86 17.68 0.08 11.14
CA LYS A 86 17.66 -1.11 10.27
C LYS A 86 17.29 -2.37 11.07
N ASN A 87 16.03 -2.48 11.45
CA ASN A 87 15.45 -3.63 12.13
C ASN A 87 14.51 -4.40 11.19
N GLU A 88 13.97 -5.53 11.65
CA GLU A 88 12.96 -6.30 10.89
C GLU A 88 11.73 -5.43 10.54
N PHE A 89 11.35 -4.53 11.44
CA PHE A 89 10.31 -3.54 11.20
C PHE A 89 10.62 -2.63 10.00
N TYR A 90 11.87 -2.20 9.83
CA TYR A 90 12.29 -1.41 8.67
C TYR A 90 12.10 -2.18 7.36
N MET A 91 12.49 -3.47 7.34
CA MET A 91 12.30 -4.34 6.17
C MET A 91 10.82 -4.53 5.84
N ALA A 92 9.99 -4.80 6.86
CA ALA A 92 8.55 -4.96 6.71
C ALA A 92 7.88 -3.67 6.20
N LEU A 93 8.23 -2.51 6.77
CA LEU A 93 7.67 -1.22 6.38
C LEU A 93 8.11 -0.81 4.97
N LYS A 94 9.39 -1.04 4.63
CA LYS A 94 9.93 -0.76 3.28
C LYS A 94 9.22 -1.56 2.19
N GLY A 95 8.93 -2.84 2.45
CA GLY A 95 8.21 -3.71 1.52
C GLY A 95 6.71 -3.41 1.43
N SER A 96 6.10 -2.89 2.51
CA SER A 96 4.64 -2.70 2.60
C SER A 96 4.16 -1.26 2.39
N LYS A 97 5.06 -0.28 2.17
CA LYS A 97 4.72 1.15 2.08
C LYS A 97 3.56 1.48 1.14
N GLY A 98 3.47 0.81 -0.01
CA GLY A 98 2.38 1.02 -0.99
C GLY A 98 1.04 0.53 -0.45
N ASN A 99 1.02 -0.66 0.14
CA ASN A 99 -0.18 -1.25 0.74
C ASN A 99 -0.64 -0.46 1.97
N LEU A 100 0.30 0.00 2.80
CA LEU A 100 0.01 0.83 3.96
C LEU A 100 -0.58 2.19 3.53
N SER A 101 -0.03 2.81 2.49
CA SER A 101 -0.57 4.03 1.90
C SER A 101 -2.01 3.85 1.41
N LEU A 102 -2.28 2.75 0.68
CA LEU A 102 -3.64 2.41 0.23
C LEU A 102 -4.59 2.22 1.41
N PHE A 103 -4.16 1.47 2.42
CA PHE A 103 -4.96 1.23 3.62
C PHE A 103 -5.34 2.55 4.31
N ILE A 104 -4.37 3.44 4.54
CA ILE A 104 -4.63 4.75 5.15
C ILE A 104 -5.60 5.57 4.28
N HIS A 105 -5.40 5.60 2.95
CA HIS A 105 -6.28 6.34 2.05
C HIS A 105 -7.74 5.86 2.14
N PHE A 106 -7.97 4.54 2.00
CA PHE A 106 -9.31 3.97 2.06
C PHE A 106 -9.94 4.07 3.46
N PHE A 107 -9.13 3.98 4.51
CA PHE A 107 -9.60 4.17 5.89
C PHE A 107 -10.11 5.60 6.12
N VAL A 108 -9.37 6.62 5.66
CA VAL A 108 -9.81 8.01 5.73
C VAL A 108 -11.04 8.23 4.84
N LEU A 109 -11.08 7.62 3.65
CA LEU A 109 -12.24 7.71 2.75
C LEU A 109 -13.48 7.15 3.43
N TYR A 110 -13.35 6.00 4.10
CA TYR A 110 -14.42 5.37 4.87
C TYR A 110 -14.92 6.30 6.00
N ILE A 111 -14.01 6.88 6.79
CA ILE A 111 -14.38 7.84 7.84
C ILE A 111 -15.11 9.06 7.24
N CYS A 112 -14.58 9.64 6.15
CA CYS A 112 -15.22 10.75 5.48
C CYS A 112 -16.62 10.42 4.97
N LEU A 113 -16.81 9.22 4.39
CA LEU A 113 -18.13 8.75 3.97
C LEU A 113 -19.07 8.56 5.15
N CYS A 114 -18.62 7.98 6.27
CA CYS A 114 -19.45 7.82 7.47
C CYS A 114 -19.86 9.19 8.06
N VAL A 115 -18.94 10.17 8.08
CA VAL A 115 -19.23 11.51 8.59
C VAL A 115 -20.20 12.27 7.68
N VAL A 116 -20.09 12.11 6.36
CA VAL A 116 -21.00 12.74 5.37
C VAL A 116 -22.36 12.03 5.34
N SER A 117 -22.39 10.71 5.51
CA SER A 117 -23.61 9.89 5.55
C SER A 117 -24.34 9.97 6.88
N SER A 118 -23.72 10.51 7.94
CA SER A 118 -24.42 10.80 9.18
C SER A 118 -25.48 11.85 8.88
N PRO A 119 -26.78 11.51 8.93
CA PRO A 119 -27.81 12.47 8.65
C PRO A 119 -27.67 13.60 9.67
N LYS A 120 -27.59 14.84 9.21
CA LYS A 120 -28.00 15.97 10.03
C LYS A 120 -29.52 15.90 10.25
N GLU A 121 -30.01 14.85 10.89
CA GLU A 121 -31.31 14.81 11.54
C GLU A 121 -31.13 15.49 12.90
N SER A 122 -31.49 16.78 12.98
CA SER A 122 -31.91 17.52 14.20
C SER A 122 -31.66 19.04 14.16
N GLN A 123 -31.51 19.65 12.98
CA GLN A 123 -31.66 21.12 12.89
C GLN A 123 -32.55 21.51 11.71
N LYS A 124 -33.85 21.27 11.88
CA LYS A 124 -34.96 22.13 11.43
C LYS A 124 -36.29 21.38 11.65
N LYS A 125 -36.87 21.55 12.83
CA LYS A 125 -38.29 21.84 13.04
C LYS A 125 -38.48 22.31 14.48
#